data_AF-A0AAW9EFK4-F1
#
_entry.id   AF-A0AAW9EFK4-F1
#
_cell.length_a   1.000
_cell.length_b   1.000
_cell.length_c   1.000
_cell.angle_alpha   90.00
_cell.angle_beta   90.00
_cell.angle_gamma   90.00
#
_symmetry.space_group_name_H-M   'P 1'
#
loop_
_entity.id
_entity.type
_entity.pdbx_description
1 polymer ?
#
loop_
_entity_poly.entity_id
_entity_poly.type
_entity_poly.pdbx_seq_one_letter_code
_entity_poly.pdbx_strand_id
1 'polypeptide(L)'
;PIPRTLNMAMSGMRDLSIIATPPARRLSVKTFVREYNDLVVREAILRETLRGGQVYYLYNDVENIEKARDRLAQLVPEARIG
;
A
#
# COMPACT_ATOMS: atom_id res chain seq x y z
N PRO A 1 -12.12 8.89 -10.18
CA PRO A 1 -12.51 9.34 -11.54
C PRO A 1 -11.29 9.79 -12.35
N ILE A 2 -11.31 9.59 -13.67
CA ILE A 2 -10.25 10.08 -14.58
C ILE A 2 -10.27 11.62 -14.53
N PRO A 3 -9.12 12.33 -14.55
CA PRO A 3 -9.07 13.78 -14.33
C PRO A 3 -10.08 14.59 -15.18
N ARG A 4 -10.26 14.21 -16.46
CA ARG A 4 -11.23 14.86 -17.36
C ARG A 4 -12.69 14.60 -16.96
N THR A 5 -13.05 13.40 -16.54
CA THR A 5 -14.43 13.09 -16.14
C THR A 5 -14.77 13.65 -14.77
N LEU A 6 -13.78 13.80 -13.87
CA LEU A 6 -13.94 14.56 -12.63
C LEU A 6 -14.23 16.04 -12.93
N ASN A 7 -13.47 16.67 -13.83
CA ASN A 7 -13.70 18.07 -14.20
C ASN A 7 -15.09 18.29 -14.81
N MET A 8 -15.56 17.40 -15.69
CA MET A 8 -16.90 17.48 -16.25
C MET A 8 -18.00 17.38 -15.19
N ALA A 9 -17.78 16.54 -14.18
CA ALA A 9 -18.76 16.37 -13.11
C ALA A 9 -18.77 17.57 -12.15
N MET A 10 -17.58 18.10 -11.82
CA MET A 10 -17.43 19.31 -11.01
C MET A 10 -17.95 20.57 -11.71
N SER A 11 -17.92 20.62 -13.05
CA SER A 11 -18.48 21.71 -13.85
C SER A 11 -19.99 21.56 -14.10
N GLY A 12 -20.66 20.58 -13.49
CA GLY A 12 -22.10 20.32 -13.66
C GLY A 12 -22.50 19.73 -15.01
N MET A 13 -21.55 19.33 -15.86
CA MET A 13 -21.83 18.64 -17.12
C MET A 13 -22.16 17.15 -16.92
N ARG A 14 -21.94 16.61 -15.70
CA ARG A 14 -22.22 15.22 -15.33
C ARG A 14 -22.58 15.13 -13.85
N ASP A 15 -23.60 14.33 -13.52
CA ASP A 15 -23.93 14.08 -12.13
C ASP A 15 -22.87 13.19 -11.45
N LEU A 16 -22.52 13.55 -10.23
CA LEU A 16 -21.59 12.82 -9.37
C LEU A 16 -22.28 12.56 -8.02
N SER A 17 -22.49 11.29 -7.69
CA SER A 17 -22.89 10.89 -6.35
C SER A 17 -21.67 10.36 -5.61
N ILE A 18 -21.36 10.97 -4.44
CA ILE A 18 -20.26 10.54 -3.57
C ILE A 18 -20.88 9.90 -2.33
N ILE A 19 -20.55 8.63 -2.09
CA ILE A 19 -20.82 7.97 -0.81
C ILE A 19 -19.57 8.12 0.06
N ALA A 20 -19.57 9.11 0.96
CA ALA A 20 -18.40 9.46 1.77
C ALA A 20 -18.38 8.76 3.14
N THR A 21 -19.49 8.19 3.59
CA THR A 21 -19.63 7.59 4.92
C THR A 21 -18.83 6.28 5.00
N PRO A 22 -17.74 6.21 5.77
CA PRO A 22 -17.02 4.96 5.96
C PRO A 22 -17.83 4.02 6.86
N PRO A 23 -17.58 2.69 6.80
CA PRO A 23 -18.17 1.75 7.74
C PRO A 23 -17.75 2.07 9.19
N ALA A 24 -18.62 1.69 10.13
CA ALA A 24 -18.36 1.89 11.55
C ALA A 24 -17.02 1.26 11.98
N ARG A 25 -16.29 1.93 12.87
CA ARG A 25 -14.96 1.53 13.38
C ARG A 25 -13.82 1.49 12.34
N ARG A 26 -13.98 2.12 11.17
CA ARG A 26 -12.84 2.35 10.26
C ARG A 26 -11.87 3.36 10.88
N LEU A 27 -10.66 2.92 11.20
CA LEU A 27 -9.55 3.79 11.57
C LEU A 27 -8.84 4.29 10.31
N SER A 28 -8.38 5.54 10.34
CA SER A 28 -7.56 6.11 9.27
C SER A 28 -6.22 5.37 9.15
N VAL A 29 -5.77 5.16 7.91
CA VAL A 29 -4.44 4.60 7.65
C VAL A 29 -3.38 5.64 7.99
N LYS A 30 -2.31 5.22 8.68
CA LYS A 30 -1.14 6.07 8.95
C LYS A 30 -0.19 5.96 7.77
N THR A 31 0.00 7.06 7.03
CA THR A 31 0.88 7.11 5.86
C THR A 31 2.19 7.81 6.20
N PHE A 32 3.31 7.20 5.82
CA PHE A 32 4.65 7.77 6.00
C PHE A 32 5.36 7.81 4.65
N VAL A 33 6.01 8.93 4.35
CA VAL A 33 6.87 9.08 3.16
C VAL A 33 8.30 9.10 3.64
N ARG A 34 9.11 8.15 3.15
CA ARG A 34 10.53 8.01 3.50
C ARG A 34 11.31 7.55 2.28
N GLU A 35 12.60 7.88 2.25
CA GLU A 35 13.54 7.24 1.34
C GLU A 35 13.65 5.74 1.67
N TYR A 36 14.01 4.96 0.65
CA TYR A 36 14.16 3.52 0.82
C TYR A 36 15.30 3.22 1.80
N ASN A 37 14.99 2.46 2.84
CA ASN A 37 15.94 2.02 3.85
C ASN A 37 15.56 0.63 4.35
N ASP A 38 16.50 -0.31 4.26
CA ASP A 38 16.29 -1.71 4.62
C ASP A 38 15.84 -1.89 6.09
N LEU A 39 16.35 -1.09 7.02
CA LEU A 39 15.95 -1.15 8.43
C LEU A 39 14.49 -0.73 8.63
N VAL A 40 14.06 0.31 7.92
CA VAL A 40 12.67 0.80 7.98
C VAL A 40 11.72 -0.22 7.38
N VAL A 41 12.09 -0.82 6.26
CA VAL A 41 11.30 -1.88 5.61
C VAL A 41 11.18 -3.10 6.54
N ARG A 42 12.30 -3.53 7.14
CA ARG A 42 12.30 -4.64 8.12
C ARG A 42 11.40 -4.35 9.32
N GLU A 43 11.52 -3.18 9.94
CA GLU A 43 10.69 -2.80 11.09
C GLU A 43 9.20 -2.79 10.71
N ALA A 44 8.87 -2.23 9.55
CA ALA A 44 7.49 -2.16 9.06
C ALA A 44 6.89 -3.56 8.83
N ILE A 45 7.64 -4.47 8.20
CA ILE A 45 7.20 -5.86 7.98
C ILE A 45 7.05 -6.58 9.31
N LEU A 46 8.07 -6.54 10.19
CA LEU A 46 8.03 -7.22 11.48
C LEU A 46 6.88 -6.72 12.35
N ARG A 47 6.61 -5.41 12.38
CA ARG A 47 5.49 -4.86 13.16
C ARG A 47 4.16 -5.46 12.74
N GLU A 48 3.94 -5.71 11.46
CA GLU A 48 2.67 -6.26 10.99
C GLU A 48 2.62 -7.79 11.12
N THR A 49 3.74 -8.49 10.83
CA THR A 49 3.86 -9.93 11.03
C THR A 49 3.66 -10.32 12.50
N LEU A 50 4.23 -9.58 13.45
CA LEU A 50 4.05 -9.80 14.89
C LEU A 50 2.61 -9.56 15.37
N ARG A 51 1.83 -8.77 14.63
CA ARG A 51 0.40 -8.58 14.88
C ARG A 51 -0.45 -9.69 14.26
N GLY A 52 0.16 -10.64 13.55
CA GLY A 52 -0.53 -11.68 12.79
C GLY A 52 -1.19 -11.15 11.51
N GLY A 53 -0.79 -9.95 11.05
CA GLY A 53 -1.30 -9.34 9.83
C GLY A 53 -0.58 -9.82 8.57
N GLN A 54 -1.00 -9.26 7.43
CA GLN A 54 -0.38 -9.49 6.13
C GLN A 54 0.19 -8.19 5.58
N VAL A 55 1.28 -8.29 4.82
CA VAL A 55 1.98 -7.14 4.25
C VAL A 55 1.88 -7.19 2.73
N TYR A 56 1.50 -6.06 2.13
CA TYR A 56 1.62 -5.84 0.69
C TYR A 56 2.91 -5.08 0.39
N TYR A 57 3.80 -5.69 -0.39
CA TYR A 57 5.01 -5.06 -0.91
C TYR A 57 4.86 -4.86 -2.43
N LEU A 58 4.82 -3.61 -2.88
CA LEU A 58 4.66 -3.29 -4.30
C LEU A 58 6.03 -3.13 -4.96
N TYR A 59 6.29 -3.95 -5.98
CA TYR A 59 7.48 -3.85 -6.82
C TYR A 59 7.04 -3.79 -8.29
N ASN A 60 7.40 -2.71 -8.99
CA ASN A 60 6.91 -2.42 -10.33
C ASN A 60 7.89 -2.87 -11.43
N ASP A 61 8.42 -4.08 -11.30
CA ASP A 61 9.26 -4.73 -12.30
C ASP A 61 9.12 -6.25 -12.17
N VAL A 62 8.53 -6.87 -13.19
CA VAL A 62 8.24 -8.31 -13.20
C VAL A 62 9.51 -9.13 -13.41
N GLU A 63 10.49 -8.62 -14.17
CA GLU A 63 11.72 -9.37 -14.47
C GLU A 63 12.59 -9.54 -13.23
N ASN A 64 12.58 -8.55 -12.34
CA ASN A 64 13.42 -8.53 -11.13
C ASN A 64 12.66 -8.82 -9.84
N ILE A 65 11.39 -9.21 -9.89
CA ILE A 65 10.57 -9.45 -8.69
C ILE A 65 11.12 -10.59 -7.82
N GLU A 66 11.67 -11.63 -8.43
CA GLU A 66 12.29 -12.75 -7.71
C GLU A 66 13.53 -12.30 -6.92
N LYS A 67 14.36 -11.40 -7.49
CA LYS A 67 15.50 -10.81 -6.77
C LYS A 67 15.04 -9.97 -5.59
N ALA A 68 13.94 -9.22 -5.75
CA ALA A 68 13.35 -8.45 -4.67
C ALA A 68 12.81 -9.36 -3.56
N ARG A 69 12.16 -10.48 -3.92
CA ARG A 69 11.73 -11.51 -2.98
C ARG A 69 12.89 -12.07 -2.18
N ASP A 70 13.97 -12.46 -2.85
CA ASP A 70 15.16 -13.03 -2.20
C ASP A 70 15.83 -12.03 -1.24
N ARG A 71 15.94 -10.77 -1.68
CA ARG A 71 16.42 -9.68 -0.81
C ARG A 71 15.54 -9.53 0.43
N LEU A 72 14.23 -9.53 0.28
CA LEU A 72 13.31 -9.42 1.41
C LEU A 72 13.37 -10.65 2.33
N ALA A 73 13.56 -11.85 1.78
CA ALA A 73 13.68 -13.07 2.55
C ALA A 73 14.96 -13.09 3.40
N GLN A 74 16.05 -12.52 2.88
CA GLN A 74 17.28 -12.28 3.64
C GLN A 74 17.09 -11.19 4.71
N LEU A 75 16.34 -10.14 4.38
CA LEU A 75 16.10 -9.01 5.28
C LEU A 75 15.19 -9.37 6.47
N VAL A 76 14.18 -10.21 6.23
CA VAL A 76 13.17 -10.61 7.22
C VAL A 76 12.95 -12.12 7.16
N PRO A 77 13.90 -12.92 7.70
CA PRO A 77 13.81 -14.39 7.66
C PRO A 77 12.63 -14.95 8.46
N GLU A 78 12.04 -14.16 9.36
CA GLU A 78 10.89 -14.54 10.16
C GLU A 78 9.57 -14.48 9.37
N ALA A 79 9.55 -13.78 8.23
CA ALA A 79 8.37 -13.63 7.40
C ALA A 79 8.34 -14.68 6.27
N ARG A 80 7.17 -15.26 6.04
CA ARG A 80 6.93 -16.10 4.86
C ARG A 80 6.62 -15.20 3.66
N ILE A 81 7.51 -15.17 2.69
CA ILE A 81 7.38 -14.39 1.46
C ILE A 81 6.98 -15.35 0.33
N GLY A 82 5.98 -14.96 -0.46
CA GLY A 82 5.43 -15.74 -1.57
C GLY A 82 5.42 -14.97 -2.87
#